data_AF-A0A8D9AGE6-F1
#
_entry.id   AF-A0A8D9AGE6-F1
#
_cell.length_a   1.000
_cell.length_b   1.000
_cell.length_c   1.000
_cell.angle_alpha   90.00
_cell.angle_beta   90.00
_cell.angle_gamma   90.00
#
_symmetry.space_group_name_H-M   'P 1'
#
loop_
_entity.id
_entity.type
_entity.pdbx_description
1 polymer ?
#
loop_
_entity_poly.entity_id
_entity_poly.type
_entity_poly.pdbx_seq_one_letter_code
_entity_poly.pdbx_strand_id
1 'polypeptide(L)'
;VYLKKRNIIFNIEKIIHNFMFCWRHKKPIFYYLSKQIFLNLNFFYRKKNIKNILLSLIKKINFFPKFLLKNLSNMIYNRSNWCISRQRYWGIPITLNKKTNSFYKNISKNFSSHIFFYLKK
;
A
#
# COMPACT_ATOMS: atom_id res chain seq x y z
N VAL A 1 -14.57 11.06 -32.11
CA VAL A 1 -14.74 11.25 -33.57
C VAL A 1 -14.09 10.13 -34.38
N TYR A 2 -12.86 9.69 -34.05
CA TYR A 2 -12.16 8.63 -34.79
C TYR A 2 -12.90 7.29 -34.89
N LEU A 3 -13.42 6.77 -33.77
CA LEU A 3 -14.18 5.50 -33.77
C LEU A 3 -15.52 5.60 -34.53
N LYS A 4 -16.18 6.76 -34.49
CA LYS A 4 -17.41 7.03 -35.27
C LYS A 4 -17.13 6.95 -36.77
N LYS A 5 -16.02 7.54 -37.23
CA LYS A 5 -15.62 7.51 -38.65
C LYS A 5 -15.33 6.11 -39.19
N ARG A 6 -15.06 5.13 -38.32
CA ARG A 6 -14.73 3.76 -38.71
C ARG A 6 -15.92 2.79 -38.60
N ASN A 7 -17.10 3.27 -38.20
CA ASN A 7 -18.30 2.44 -38.01
C ASN A 7 -18.11 1.22 -37.08
N ILE A 8 -17.24 1.33 -36.06
CA ILE A 8 -16.97 0.24 -35.07
C ILE A 8 -17.65 0.53 -33.72
N ILE A 9 -18.66 1.40 -33.70
CA ILE A 9 -19.36 1.78 -32.46
C ILE A 9 -20.71 1.07 -32.43
N PHE A 10 -20.95 0.31 -31.37
CA PHE A 10 -22.24 -0.35 -31.14
C PHE A 10 -23.27 0.59 -30.52
N ASN A 11 -22.92 1.27 -29.41
CA ASN A 11 -23.80 2.21 -28.74
C ASN A 11 -23.00 3.29 -27.99
N ILE A 12 -23.55 4.49 -27.84
CA ILE A 12 -22.96 5.58 -27.06
C ILE A 12 -24.05 6.17 -26.17
N GLU A 13 -23.91 5.95 -24.86
CA GLU A 13 -24.81 6.51 -23.86
C GLU A 13 -24.01 7.08 -22.70
N LYS A 14 -24.61 8.03 -21.99
CA LYS A 14 -24.06 8.55 -20.73
C LYS A 14 -24.64 7.75 -19.58
N ILE A 15 -23.79 7.24 -18.70
CA ILE A 15 -24.18 6.45 -17.53
C ILE A 15 -23.79 7.22 -16.26
N ILE A 16 -24.70 7.25 -15.29
CA ILE A 16 -24.44 7.81 -13.96
C ILE A 16 -23.98 6.66 -13.07
N HIS A 17 -22.78 6.75 -12.51
CA HIS A 17 -22.25 5.76 -11.59
C HIS A 17 -21.30 6.41 -10.58
N ASN A 18 -21.02 5.69 -9.50
CA ASN A 18 -20.03 6.12 -8.52
C ASN A 18 -18.62 5.98 -9.13
N PHE A 19 -17.84 7.06 -9.04
CA PHE A 19 -16.45 7.09 -9.45
C PHE A 19 -15.52 7.18 -8.25
N MET A 20 -14.29 6.66 -8.38
CA MET A 20 -13.31 6.72 -7.31
C MET A 20 -12.62 8.08 -7.27
N PHE A 21 -12.66 8.72 -6.10
CA PHE A 21 -11.99 10.00 -5.86
C PHE A 21 -10.89 9.86 -4.83
N CYS A 22 -9.83 10.66 -4.97
CA CYS A 22 -8.79 10.77 -3.96
C CYS A 22 -9.39 11.32 -2.67
N TRP A 23 -9.29 10.55 -1.58
CA TRP A 23 -9.86 10.94 -0.29
C TRP A 23 -9.38 12.30 0.21
N ARG A 24 -8.14 12.70 -0.17
CA ARG A 24 -7.52 13.98 0.17
C ARG A 24 -7.89 15.11 -0.79
N HIS A 25 -7.56 14.98 -2.07
CA HIS A 25 -7.73 16.10 -3.03
C HIS A 25 -9.09 16.12 -3.74
N LYS A 26 -9.94 15.11 -3.51
CA LYS A 26 -11.26 14.95 -4.15
C LYS A 26 -11.24 14.96 -5.69
N LYS A 27 -10.09 14.65 -6.30
CA LYS A 27 -9.92 14.49 -7.75
C LYS A 27 -10.14 13.03 -8.18
N PRO A 28 -10.66 12.77 -9.39
CA PRO A 28 -10.87 11.41 -9.90
C PRO A 28 -9.54 10.66 -9.99
N ILE A 29 -9.54 9.37 -9.65
CA ILE A 29 -8.37 8.49 -9.72
C ILE A 29 -8.50 7.55 -10.93
N PHE A 30 -7.37 7.25 -11.56
CA PHE A 30 -7.26 6.26 -12.63
C PHE A 30 -6.29 5.15 -12.22
N TYR A 31 -6.51 3.94 -12.73
CA TYR A 31 -5.58 2.84 -12.57
C TYR A 31 -4.45 2.95 -13.59
N TYR A 32 -3.21 2.87 -13.12
CA TYR A 32 -2.03 2.88 -13.95
C TYR A 32 -0.96 1.95 -13.37
N LEU A 33 -0.26 1.22 -14.24
CA LEU A 33 0.82 0.32 -13.86
C LEU A 33 2.06 1.13 -13.49
N SER A 34 2.44 1.08 -12.20
CA SER A 34 3.64 1.74 -11.71
C SER A 34 4.51 0.78 -10.90
N LYS A 35 5.83 0.96 -10.99
CA LYS A 35 6.78 0.21 -10.15
C LYS A 35 6.64 0.70 -8.71
N GLN A 36 6.30 -0.21 -7.81
CA GLN A 36 6.03 0.07 -6.41
C GLN A 36 6.61 -1.04 -5.52
N ILE A 37 6.80 -0.72 -4.25
CA ILE A 37 7.37 -1.63 -3.25
C ILE A 37 6.24 -2.11 -2.35
N PHE A 38 6.11 -3.44 -2.26
CA PHE A 38 5.08 -4.12 -1.50
C PHE A 38 5.69 -4.96 -0.38
N LEU A 39 5.02 -4.94 0.77
CA LEU A 39 5.21 -5.88 1.86
C LEU A 39 4.23 -7.04 1.68
N ASN A 40 4.74 -8.27 1.63
CA ASN A 40 3.93 -9.48 1.60
C ASN A 40 3.52 -9.86 3.04
N LEU A 41 2.21 -9.83 3.34
CA LEU A 41 1.69 -10.15 4.67
C LEU A 41 1.61 -11.65 4.92
N ASN A 42 1.68 -12.47 3.87
CA ASN A 42 1.78 -13.93 3.97
C ASN A 42 3.23 -14.40 4.19
N PHE A 43 4.19 -13.47 4.31
CA PHE A 43 5.57 -13.80 4.59
C PHE A 43 5.72 -14.45 5.98
N PHE A 44 6.60 -15.45 6.06
CA PHE A 44 6.91 -16.14 7.31
C PHE A 44 8.08 -15.46 8.00
N TYR A 45 7.85 -14.99 9.23
CA TYR A 45 8.89 -14.45 10.09
C TYR A 45 9.05 -15.37 11.31
N ARG A 46 10.28 -15.84 11.58
CA ARG A 46 10.58 -16.77 12.69
C ARG A 46 9.63 -17.97 12.75
N LYS A 47 9.39 -18.61 11.60
CA LYS A 47 8.46 -19.75 11.40
C LYS A 47 6.97 -19.45 11.66
N LYS A 48 6.58 -18.18 11.82
CA LYS A 48 5.17 -17.77 12.00
C LYS A 48 4.75 -16.84 10.88
N ASN A 49 3.54 -17.06 10.35
CA ASN A 49 2.94 -16.16 9.38
C ASN A 49 2.59 -14.82 10.06
N ILE A 50 3.07 -13.70 9.51
CA ILE A 50 2.84 -12.34 10.03
C ILE A 50 1.34 -12.09 10.24
N LYS A 51 0.52 -12.54 9.30
CA LYS A 51 -0.94 -12.42 9.36
C LYS A 51 -1.55 -13.14 10.55
N ASN A 52 -1.08 -14.34 10.86
CA ASN A 52 -1.56 -15.11 12.01
C ASN A 52 -1.14 -14.45 13.33
N ILE A 53 0.08 -13.90 13.37
CA ILE A 53 0.55 -13.10 14.52
C ILE A 53 -0.39 -11.92 14.74
N LEU A 54 -0.68 -11.13 13.70
CA LEU A 54 -1.60 -9.98 13.78
C LEU A 54 -2.99 -10.38 14.28
N LEU A 55 -3.57 -11.44 13.72
CA LEU A 55 -4.88 -11.94 14.13
C LEU A 55 -4.91 -12.38 15.60
N SER A 56 -3.83 -13.00 16.09
CA SER A 56 -3.71 -13.36 17.51
C SER A 56 -3.59 -12.15 18.43
N LEU A 57 -2.88 -11.10 18.00
CA LEU A 57 -2.68 -9.89 18.79
C LEU A 57 -3.96 -9.06 18.88
N ILE A 58 -4.73 -8.99 17.80
CA ILE A 58 -6.01 -8.26 17.77
C ILE A 58 -7.01 -8.81 18.78
N LYS A 59 -7.02 -10.12 19.00
CA LYS A 59 -7.88 -10.74 20.02
C LYS A 59 -7.55 -10.30 21.45
N LYS A 60 -6.34 -9.77 21.70
CA LYS A 60 -5.92 -9.27 23.02
C LYS A 60 -6.27 -7.80 23.25
N ILE A 61 -6.73 -7.10 22.22
CA ILE A 61 -7.07 -5.67 22.30
C ILE A 61 -8.56 -5.54 22.64
N ASN A 62 -8.90 -4.66 23.59
CA ASN A 62 -10.28 -4.37 23.91
C ASN A 62 -10.86 -3.34 22.91
N PHE A 63 -11.95 -3.69 22.23
CA PHE A 63 -12.59 -2.83 21.24
C PHE A 63 -13.93 -2.29 21.73
N PHE A 64 -14.13 -0.98 21.57
CA PHE A 64 -15.42 -0.32 21.75
C PHE A 64 -15.79 0.43 20.48
N PRO A 65 -16.94 0.13 19.85
CA PRO A 65 -17.83 -1.03 20.07
C PRO A 65 -17.22 -2.39 19.64
N LYS A 66 -17.74 -3.50 20.22
CA LYS A 66 -17.20 -4.87 20.04
C LYS A 66 -17.12 -5.35 18.59
N PHE A 67 -18.05 -4.94 17.72
CA PHE A 67 -18.07 -5.40 16.31
C PHE A 67 -16.84 -4.96 15.51
N LEU A 68 -16.12 -3.92 15.96
CA LEU A 68 -14.91 -3.43 15.29
C LEU A 68 -13.81 -4.49 15.21
N LEU A 69 -13.73 -5.37 16.21
CA LEU A 69 -12.79 -6.48 16.20
C LEU A 69 -13.00 -7.37 14.98
N LYS A 70 -14.26 -7.70 14.66
CA LYS A 70 -14.63 -8.53 13.50
C LYS A 70 -14.31 -7.84 12.18
N ASN A 71 -14.54 -6.53 12.10
CA ASN A 71 -14.24 -5.76 10.89
C ASN A 71 -12.73 -5.69 10.62
N LEU A 72 -11.94 -5.37 11.66
CA LEU A 72 -10.50 -5.30 11.56
C LEU A 72 -9.89 -6.68 11.26
N SER A 73 -10.37 -7.74 11.92
CA SER A 73 -9.90 -9.10 11.68
C SER A 73 -10.18 -9.53 10.24
N ASN A 74 -11.37 -9.23 9.70
CA ASN A 74 -11.72 -9.54 8.32
C ASN A 74 -10.87 -8.74 7.32
N MET A 75 -10.64 -7.45 7.59
CA MET A 75 -9.77 -6.62 6.76
C MET A 75 -8.36 -7.21 6.66
N ILE A 76 -7.79 -7.66 7.77
CA ILE A 76 -6.45 -8.27 7.80
C ILE A 76 -6.47 -9.64 7.15
N TYR A 77 -7.50 -10.44 7.40
CA TYR A 77 -7.68 -11.76 6.79
C TYR A 77 -7.78 -11.70 5.26
N ASN A 78 -8.36 -10.65 4.67
CA ASN A 78 -8.48 -10.54 3.22
C ASN A 78 -7.27 -9.85 2.56
N ARG A 79 -6.39 -9.19 3.32
CA ARG A 79 -5.25 -8.47 2.77
C ARG A 79 -4.05 -9.41 2.53
N SER A 80 -3.49 -9.37 1.33
CA SER A 80 -2.31 -10.15 0.92
C SER A 80 -1.03 -9.31 0.90
N ASN A 81 -1.08 -8.15 0.24
CA ASN A 81 0.06 -7.25 0.06
C ASN A 81 -0.25 -5.86 0.60
N TRP A 82 0.80 -5.15 1.00
CA TRP A 82 0.72 -3.74 1.41
C TRP A 82 1.73 -2.89 0.65
N CYS A 83 1.25 -1.99 -0.21
CA CYS A 83 2.13 -1.02 -0.85
C CYS A 83 2.60 0.03 0.16
N ILE A 84 3.92 0.06 0.38
CA ILE A 84 4.57 1.02 1.28
C ILE A 84 5.24 2.19 0.54
N SER A 85 5.57 2.03 -0.74
CA SER A 85 6.16 3.11 -1.53
C SER A 85 5.15 4.23 -1.82
N ARG A 86 5.62 5.47 -1.74
CA ARG A 86 4.86 6.66 -2.16
C ARG A 86 5.79 7.61 -2.90
N GLN A 87 5.36 8.12 -4.06
CA GLN A 87 6.06 9.14 -4.82
C GLN A 87 5.71 10.51 -4.23
N ARG A 88 6.41 10.89 -3.16
CA ARG A 88 6.22 12.16 -2.45
C ARG A 88 7.55 12.71 -1.97
N TYR A 89 7.64 14.03 -1.88
CA TYR A 89 8.79 14.73 -1.30
C TYR A 89 8.79 14.66 0.24
N TRP A 90 7.60 14.75 0.85
CA TRP A 90 7.47 14.70 2.31
C TRP A 90 7.23 13.25 2.80
N GLY A 91 8.18 12.72 3.57
CA GLY A 91 8.10 11.39 4.19
C GLY A 91 9.48 10.83 4.53
N ILE A 92 9.49 9.62 5.11
CA ILE A 92 10.75 8.91 5.40
C ILE A 92 11.22 8.23 4.12
N PRO A 93 12.46 8.50 3.64
CA PRO A 93 12.97 7.88 2.43
C PRO A 93 13.15 6.37 2.63
N ILE A 94 12.73 5.58 1.63
CA ILE A 94 12.91 4.13 1.65
C ILE A 94 14.34 3.81 1.24
N THR A 95 15.08 3.12 2.12
CA THR A 95 16.48 2.74 1.91
C THR A 95 16.58 1.46 1.09
N LEU A 96 16.74 1.62 -0.22
CA LEU A 96 16.89 0.53 -1.17
C LEU A 96 18.20 0.68 -1.95
N ASN A 97 18.95 -0.41 -2.07
CA ASN A 97 20.11 -0.45 -2.95
C ASN A 97 19.62 -0.62 -4.39
N LYS A 98 19.81 0.41 -5.23
CA LYS A 98 19.37 0.42 -6.62
C LYS A 98 20.04 -0.66 -7.49
N LYS A 99 21.27 -1.09 -7.17
CA LYS A 99 21.97 -2.11 -7.95
C LYS A 99 21.41 -3.51 -7.69
N THR A 100 21.07 -3.81 -6.44
CA THR A 100 20.63 -5.14 -6.01
C THR A 100 19.12 -5.27 -5.83
N ASN A 101 18.37 -4.17 -5.97
CA ASN A 101 16.94 -4.08 -5.64
C ASN A 101 16.59 -4.68 -4.28
N SER A 102 17.53 -4.64 -3.34
CA SER A 102 17.38 -5.21 -2.00
C SER A 102 17.51 -4.13 -0.93
N PHE A 103 16.78 -4.32 0.17
CA PHE A 103 16.95 -3.50 1.36
C PHE A 103 18.34 -3.71 1.95
N TYR A 104 18.92 -2.67 2.54
CA TYR A 104 20.18 -2.78 3.26
C TYR A 104 20.01 -3.75 4.44
N LYS A 105 20.81 -4.84 4.47
CA LYS A 105 20.65 -5.95 5.42
C LYS A 105 20.96 -5.59 6.89
N ASN A 106 21.72 -4.53 7.16
CA ASN A 106 22.17 -4.14 8.50
C ASN A 106 21.85 -2.66 8.81
N ILE A 107 20.57 -2.38 9.09
CA ILE A 107 20.09 -1.02 9.40
C ILE A 107 20.47 -0.58 10.83
N SER A 108 20.87 -1.51 11.71
CA SER A 108 20.55 -1.38 13.14
C SER A 108 21.58 -0.76 14.09
N LYS A 109 22.77 -0.28 13.68
CA LYS A 109 23.65 0.46 14.64
C LYS A 109 24.30 1.74 14.12
N ASN A 110 24.90 1.76 12.92
CA ASN A 110 25.62 2.94 12.41
C ASN A 110 24.90 3.68 11.27
N PHE A 111 23.71 3.21 10.85
CA PHE A 111 23.06 3.67 9.63
C PHE A 111 21.99 4.74 9.88
N SER A 112 21.30 4.68 11.04
CA SER A 112 20.38 5.74 11.46
C SER A 112 21.13 7.07 11.66
N SER A 113 22.34 7.03 12.22
CA SER A 113 23.21 8.21 12.41
C SER A 113 23.68 8.80 11.09
N HIS A 114 24.13 7.97 10.13
CA HIS A 114 24.58 8.46 8.82
C HIS A 114 23.45 9.09 7.99
N ILE A 115 22.24 8.50 7.99
CA ILE A 115 21.10 9.09 7.28
C ILE A 115 20.59 10.34 7.99
N PHE A 116 20.56 10.37 9.33
CA PHE A 116 20.26 11.60 10.08
C PHE A 116 21.26 12.72 9.77
N PHE A 117 22.54 12.39 9.61
CA PHE A 117 23.57 13.35 9.23
C PHE A 117 23.30 13.95 7.84
N TYR A 118 22.91 13.14 6.87
CA TYR A 118 22.57 13.61 5.51
C TYR A 118 21.23 14.35 5.42
N LEU A 119 20.28 14.09 6.33
CA LEU A 119 18.98 14.77 6.38
C LEU A 119 18.98 16.07 7.21
N LYS A 120 20.05 16.34 7.97
CA LYS A 120 20.21 17.56 8.80
C LYS A 120 20.94 18.71 8.11
N LYS A 121 21.39 18.54 6.86
CA LYS A 121 21.87 19.62 5.99
C LYS A 121 20.71 20.10 5.11
#